data_AF-A0A434NTD8-F1
#
_entry.id   AF-A0A434NTD8-F1
#
_cell.length_a   1.000
_cell.length_b   1.000
_cell.length_c   1.000
_cell.angle_alpha   90.00
_cell.angle_beta   90.00
_cell.angle_gamma   90.00
#
_symmetry.space_group_name_H-M   'P 1'
#
loop_
_entity.id
_entity.type
_entity.pdbx_description
1 polymer ?
#
loop_
_entity_poly.entity_id
_entity_poly.type
_entity_poly.pdbx_seq_one_letter_code
_entity_poly.pdbx_strand_id
1 'polypeptide(L)'
;IAVGTDEIYGATDRLTANGLKFMPGPPETYYEMSHARVHGHDEPIERMKKHGILIDGEGVVDGGTTKILLQIFSKTVIGPIFFEFIQRKGDEGFGEGNFRALFESIEQDQIKRGVLKVQAAE
;
A
#
# COMPACT_ATOMS: atom_id res chain seq x y z
N ILE A 1 -11.40 -8.88 -1.28
CA ILE A 1 -11.55 -8.90 -2.76
C ILE A 1 -10.54 -7.91 -3.32
N ALA A 2 -9.76 -8.30 -4.34
CA ALA A 2 -8.82 -7.42 -5.02
C ALA A 2 -9.32 -7.06 -6.42
N VAL A 3 -9.20 -5.80 -6.80
CA VAL A 3 -9.59 -5.26 -8.10
C VAL A 3 -8.34 -4.81 -8.85
N GLY A 4 -8.05 -5.47 -9.97
CA GLY A 4 -6.92 -5.14 -10.83
C GLY A 4 -7.13 -3.83 -11.60
N THR A 5 -6.05 -3.08 -11.82
CA THR A 5 -6.03 -1.87 -12.65
C THR A 5 -4.65 -1.65 -13.27
N ASP A 6 -4.61 -0.99 -14.42
CA ASP A 6 -3.37 -0.54 -15.08
C ASP A 6 -3.05 0.94 -14.78
N GLU A 7 -3.93 1.63 -14.04
CA GLU A 7 -3.87 3.07 -13.81
C GLU A 7 -4.12 3.40 -12.32
N ILE A 8 -3.36 2.78 -11.40
CA ILE A 8 -3.65 2.86 -9.96
C ILE A 8 -3.69 4.30 -9.43
N TYR A 9 -2.81 5.18 -9.93
CA TYR A 9 -2.77 6.57 -9.51
C TYR A 9 -4.01 7.37 -9.94
N GLY A 10 -4.50 7.13 -11.15
CA GLY A 10 -5.72 7.76 -11.65
C GLY A 10 -6.98 7.15 -11.03
N ALA A 11 -6.98 5.83 -10.85
CA ALA A 11 -8.07 5.10 -10.22
C ALA A 11 -8.27 5.55 -8.77
N THR A 12 -7.20 5.65 -7.98
CA THR A 12 -7.26 6.13 -6.59
C THR A 12 -7.76 7.56 -6.47
N ASP A 13 -7.32 8.46 -7.34
CA ASP A 13 -7.84 9.82 -7.42
C ASP A 13 -9.37 9.82 -7.66
N ARG A 14 -9.84 9.03 -8.62
CA ARG A 14 -11.28 8.93 -8.94
C ARG A 14 -12.08 8.29 -7.81
N LEU A 15 -11.55 7.25 -7.17
CA LEU A 15 -12.22 6.57 -6.06
C LEU A 15 -12.38 7.51 -4.86
N THR A 16 -11.33 8.26 -4.50
CA THR A 16 -11.40 9.29 -3.46
C THR A 16 -12.41 10.38 -3.82
N ALA A 17 -12.40 10.86 -5.07
CA ALA A 17 -13.36 11.86 -5.54
C ALA A 17 -14.82 11.38 -5.49
N ASN A 18 -15.05 10.08 -5.65
CA ASN A 18 -16.37 9.44 -5.52
C ASN A 18 -16.70 9.01 -4.07
N GLY A 19 -15.92 9.45 -3.08
CA GLY A 19 -16.22 9.28 -1.66
C GLY A 19 -15.68 8.00 -1.02
N LEU A 20 -14.94 7.17 -1.76
CA LEU A 20 -14.24 6.03 -1.15
C LEU A 20 -13.12 6.54 -0.23
N LYS A 21 -13.00 5.95 0.95
CA LYS A 21 -11.93 6.25 1.89
C LYS A 21 -10.93 5.11 1.91
N PHE A 22 -9.64 5.43 1.89
CA PHE A 22 -8.56 4.46 2.05
C PHE A 22 -8.13 4.30 3.50
N MET A 23 -7.50 3.17 3.81
CA MET A 23 -6.82 2.97 5.08
C MET A 23 -5.69 4.00 5.25
N PRO A 24 -5.26 4.30 6.49
CA PRO A 24 -4.10 5.17 6.69
C PRO A 24 -2.88 4.62 5.95
N GLY A 25 -2.20 5.49 5.21
CA GLY A 25 -0.94 5.15 4.57
C GLY A 25 0.17 4.88 5.62
N PRO A 26 1.24 4.18 5.22
CA PRO A 26 2.40 3.96 6.06
C PRO A 26 3.11 5.29 6.38
N PRO A 27 4.03 5.32 7.38
CA PRO A 27 4.79 6.52 7.71
C PRO A 27 5.63 7.01 6.53
N GLU A 28 6.03 8.28 6.55
CA GLU A 28 6.83 8.87 5.47
C GLU A 28 8.13 8.10 5.18
N THR A 29 8.77 7.59 6.22
CA THR A 29 9.99 6.76 6.15
C THR A 29 9.80 5.51 5.26
N TYR A 30 8.59 4.95 5.15
CA TYR A 30 8.31 3.83 4.25
C TYR A 30 8.62 4.19 2.78
N TYR A 31 8.29 5.42 2.39
CA TYR A 31 8.48 5.93 1.03
C TYR A 31 9.91 6.40 0.80
N GLU A 32 10.54 7.01 1.81
CA GLU A 32 11.97 7.35 1.75
C GLU A 32 12.84 6.11 1.55
N MET A 33 12.46 5.00 2.18
CA MET A 33 13.15 3.71 2.07
C MET A 33 12.71 2.88 0.85
N SER A 34 11.74 3.33 0.05
CA SER A 34 11.18 2.52 -1.05
C SER A 34 12.23 2.09 -2.06
N HIS A 35 13.05 3.00 -2.57
CA HIS A 35 14.13 2.70 -3.51
C HIS A 35 15.23 1.79 -2.94
N ALA A 36 15.41 1.78 -1.61
CA ALA A 36 16.33 0.88 -0.95
C ALA A 36 15.77 -0.54 -0.81
N ARG A 37 14.44 -0.67 -0.63
CA ARG A 37 13.74 -1.96 -0.51
C ARG A 37 13.45 -2.58 -1.88
N VAL A 38 13.05 -1.78 -2.85
CA VAL A 38 12.67 -2.17 -4.19
C VAL A 38 13.60 -1.45 -5.16
N HIS A 39 14.67 -2.12 -5.59
CA HIS A 39 15.74 -1.46 -6.32
C HIS A 39 15.33 -1.07 -7.76
N GLY A 40 15.62 0.15 -8.20
CA GLY A 40 15.41 0.54 -9.60
C GLY A 40 13.94 0.64 -10.04
N HIS A 41 13.01 0.90 -9.12
CA HIS A 41 11.68 1.38 -9.52
C HIS A 41 11.69 2.88 -9.80
N ASP A 42 10.86 3.31 -10.76
CA ASP A 42 10.67 4.72 -11.13
C ASP A 42 9.33 5.28 -10.68
N GLU A 43 8.65 4.60 -9.75
CA GLU A 43 7.33 5.01 -9.28
C GLU A 43 7.33 6.40 -8.61
N PRO A 44 6.35 7.26 -8.93
CA PRO A 44 6.28 8.61 -8.39
C PRO A 44 5.92 8.61 -6.90
N ILE A 45 6.92 8.78 -6.04
CA ILE A 45 6.79 8.77 -4.58
C ILE A 45 5.67 9.69 -4.07
N GLU A 46 5.60 10.92 -4.56
CA GLU A 46 4.58 11.87 -4.12
C GLU A 46 3.15 11.44 -4.48
N ARG A 47 2.98 10.75 -5.63
CA ARG A 47 1.68 10.18 -6.02
C ARG A 47 1.32 8.99 -5.15
N MET A 48 2.31 8.20 -4.74
CA MET A 48 2.09 7.09 -3.82
C MET A 48 1.68 7.59 -2.43
N LYS A 49 2.45 8.53 -1.89
CA LYS A 49 2.20 9.18 -0.59
C LYS A 49 0.80 9.77 -0.48
N LYS A 50 0.32 10.42 -1.55
CA LYS A 50 -0.97 11.13 -1.58
C LYS A 50 -2.15 10.31 -1.02
N HIS A 51 -2.27 9.05 -1.40
CA HIS A 51 -3.37 8.17 -0.96
C HIS A 51 -2.94 6.99 -0.10
N GLY A 52 -1.64 6.79 0.10
CA GLY A 52 -1.16 5.63 0.86
C GLY A 52 -0.89 4.40 -0.02
N ILE A 53 -0.47 4.58 -1.28
CA ILE A 53 -0.18 3.45 -2.18
C ILE A 53 1.15 2.80 -1.76
N LEU A 54 1.12 1.49 -1.60
CA LEU A 54 2.23 0.65 -1.21
C LEU A 54 2.92 0.06 -2.45
N ILE A 55 4.22 -0.22 -2.34
CA ILE A 55 5.05 -0.86 -3.35
C ILE A 55 5.78 -2.07 -2.77
N ASP A 56 5.74 -3.17 -3.51
CA ASP A 56 6.50 -4.38 -3.23
C ASP A 56 7.04 -4.96 -4.55
N GLY A 57 7.93 -5.93 -4.42
CA GLY A 57 8.43 -6.75 -5.52
C GLY A 57 9.94 -6.77 -5.66
N GLU A 58 10.39 -7.38 -6.74
CA GLU A 58 11.79 -7.51 -7.09
C GLU A 58 12.18 -6.35 -8.00
N GLY A 59 13.27 -5.67 -7.65
CA GLY A 59 13.80 -4.56 -8.43
C GLY A 59 14.21 -4.94 -9.86
N VAL A 60 15.06 -4.14 -10.49
CA VAL A 60 15.68 -4.54 -11.76
C VAL A 60 16.50 -5.82 -11.55
N VAL A 61 16.04 -6.93 -12.13
CA VAL A 61 16.77 -8.21 -12.14
C VAL A 61 17.54 -8.31 -13.46
N ASP A 62 18.86 -8.47 -13.38
CA ASP A 62 19.76 -8.73 -14.52
C ASP A 62 19.65 -7.76 -15.72
N GLY A 63 19.37 -6.47 -15.47
CA GLY A 63 19.20 -5.45 -16.52
C GLY A 63 17.87 -5.56 -17.27
N GLY A 64 16.92 -6.35 -16.77
CA GLY A 64 15.56 -6.47 -17.27
C GLY A 64 14.58 -5.45 -16.68
N THR A 65 13.29 -5.67 -16.90
CA THR A 65 12.23 -4.81 -16.38
C THR A 65 12.04 -5.04 -14.87
N THR A 66 11.93 -3.96 -14.10
CA THR A 66 11.55 -3.99 -12.68
C THR A 66 10.22 -4.72 -12.51
N LYS A 67 10.16 -5.72 -11.61
CA LYS A 67 8.96 -6.49 -11.33
C LYS A 67 8.36 -6.04 -10.01
N ILE A 68 7.39 -5.14 -10.10
CA ILE A 68 6.76 -4.58 -8.91
C ILE A 68 5.26 -4.77 -8.94
N LEU A 69 4.66 -4.61 -7.77
CA LEU A 69 3.23 -4.48 -7.61
C LEU A 69 2.92 -3.30 -6.69
N LEU A 70 1.85 -2.60 -7.04
CA LEU A 70 1.33 -1.46 -6.31
C LEU A 70 -0.02 -1.83 -5.72
N GLN A 71 -0.21 -1.53 -4.44
CA GLN A 71 -1.44 -1.88 -3.72
C GLN A 71 -1.95 -0.72 -2.88
N ILE A 72 -3.27 -0.65 -2.72
CA ILE A 72 -3.93 0.25 -1.79
C ILE A 72 -5.24 -0.39 -1.31
N PHE A 73 -5.59 -0.13 -0.05
CA PHE A 73 -6.70 -0.78 0.62
C PHE A 73 -7.76 0.24 1.03
N SER A 74 -9.02 -0.04 0.71
CA SER A 74 -10.14 0.76 1.21
C SER A 74 -10.27 0.60 2.73
N LYS A 75 -10.88 1.57 3.41
CA LYS A 75 -11.50 1.30 4.71
C LYS A 75 -12.58 0.23 4.55
N THR A 76 -13.05 -0.31 5.66
CA THR A 76 -14.20 -1.21 5.65
C THR A 76 -15.42 -0.51 5.06
N VAL A 77 -16.11 -1.20 4.15
CA VAL A 77 -17.24 -0.66 3.37
C VAL A 77 -18.54 -1.40 3.66
N ILE A 78 -18.48 -2.70 3.97
CA ILE A 78 -19.65 -3.56 4.25
C ILE A 78 -19.29 -4.43 5.45
N GLY A 79 -19.71 -4.04 6.65
CA GLY A 79 -19.29 -4.72 7.88
C GLY A 79 -17.75 -4.74 8.00
N PRO A 80 -17.10 -5.90 8.19
CA PRO A 80 -15.64 -6.02 8.22
C PRO A 80 -14.98 -6.12 6.83
N ILE A 81 -15.76 -6.09 5.74
CA ILE A 81 -15.24 -6.27 4.39
C ILE A 81 -14.58 -4.97 3.91
N PHE A 82 -13.39 -5.10 3.35
CA PHE A 82 -12.67 -4.06 2.61
C PHE A 82 -12.26 -4.56 1.22
N PHE A 83 -11.89 -3.64 0.35
CA PHE A 83 -11.39 -3.91 -0.99
C PHE A 83 -9.91 -3.53 -1.12
N GLU A 84 -9.20 -4.31 -1.92
CA GLU A 84 -7.85 -4.00 -2.38
C GLU A 84 -7.93 -3.55 -3.83
N PHE A 85 -7.13 -2.53 -4.19
CA PHE A 85 -6.89 -2.15 -5.57
C PHE A 85 -5.41 -2.39 -5.87
N ILE A 86 -5.14 -3.15 -6.92
CA ILE A 86 -3.81 -3.65 -7.23
C ILE A 86 -3.45 -3.37 -8.69
N GLN A 87 -2.22 -2.91 -8.91
CA GLN A 87 -1.61 -2.84 -10.23
C GLN A 87 -0.33 -3.68 -10.24
N ARG A 88 -0.29 -4.64 -11.15
CA ARG A 88 0.88 -5.50 -11.36
C ARG A 88 1.72 -4.95 -12.49
N LYS A 89 3.00 -4.76 -12.26
CA LYS A 89 4.00 -4.38 -13.27
C LYS A 89 5.08 -5.46 -13.29
N GLY A 90 4.71 -6.64 -13.79
CA GLY A 90 5.61 -7.79 -13.93
C GLY A 90 5.71 -8.70 -12.70
N ASP A 91 5.26 -8.27 -11.53
CA ASP A 91 5.20 -9.11 -10.33
C ASP A 91 3.83 -9.83 -10.20
N GLU A 92 3.86 -11.17 -10.15
CA GLU A 92 2.70 -12.05 -9.98
C GLU A 92 2.48 -12.51 -8.53
N GLY A 93 3.35 -12.08 -7.61
CA GLY A 93 3.30 -12.39 -6.18
C GLY A 93 2.14 -11.72 -5.42
N PHE A 94 2.15 -11.86 -4.10
CA PHE A 94 1.05 -11.39 -3.24
C PHE A 94 1.29 -10.02 -2.59
N GLY A 95 2.53 -9.53 -2.56
CA GLY A 95 2.88 -8.30 -1.87
C GLY A 95 2.92 -8.46 -0.34
N GLU A 96 3.65 -9.45 0.17
CA GLU A 96 3.72 -9.71 1.62
C GLU A 96 4.24 -8.50 2.41
N GLY A 97 5.20 -7.76 1.86
CA GLY A 97 5.72 -6.53 2.46
C GLY A 97 4.68 -5.42 2.53
N ASN A 98 3.82 -5.31 1.51
CA ASN A 98 2.69 -4.38 1.51
C ASN A 98 1.66 -4.75 2.58
N PHE A 99 1.31 -6.04 2.70
CA PHE A 99 0.41 -6.50 3.75
C PHE A 99 0.95 -6.21 5.15
N ARG A 100 2.24 -6.47 5.39
CA ARG A 100 2.87 -6.14 6.67
C ARG A 100 2.80 -4.64 6.97
N ALA A 101 3.18 -3.79 6.02
CA ALA A 101 3.13 -2.34 6.18
C ALA A 101 1.69 -1.82 6.43
N LEU A 102 0.70 -2.45 5.79
CA LEU A 102 -0.71 -2.16 6.05
C LEU A 102 -1.10 -2.50 7.49
N PHE A 103 -0.77 -3.70 7.98
CA PHE A 103 -1.10 -4.10 9.34
C PHE A 103 -0.44 -3.20 10.39
N GLU A 104 0.83 -2.87 10.21
CA GLU A 104 1.55 -1.94 11.09
C GLU A 104 0.87 -0.55 11.10
N SER A 105 0.39 -0.06 9.96
CA SER A 105 -0.36 1.20 9.85
C SER A 105 -1.72 1.15 10.57
N ILE A 106 -2.46 0.04 10.40
CA ILE A 106 -3.75 -0.18 11.08
C ILE A 106 -3.56 -0.25 12.59
N GLU A 107 -2.57 -0.99 13.07
CA GLU A 107 -2.25 -1.14 14.49
C GLU A 107 -1.91 0.24 15.11
N GLN A 108 -1.08 1.02 14.43
CA GLN A 108 -0.76 2.38 14.87
C GLN A 108 -2.00 3.29 14.94
N ASP A 109 -2.92 3.20 13.98
CA ASP A 109 -4.18 3.94 14.00
C ASP A 109 -5.11 3.48 15.13
N GLN A 110 -5.16 2.18 15.42
CA GLN A 110 -5.94 1.63 16.55
C GLN A 110 -5.38 2.06 17.91
N ILE A 111 -4.05 2.13 18.05
CA ILE A 111 -3.38 2.69 19.24
C ILE A 111 -3.71 4.18 19.38
N LYS A 112 -3.60 4.97 18.30
CA LYS A 112 -3.93 6.41 18.31
C LYS A 112 -5.39 6.68 18.70
N ARG A 113 -6.31 5.79 18.32
CA ARG A 113 -7.74 5.88 18.68
C ARG A 113 -8.07 5.29 20.05
N GLY A 114 -7.08 4.73 20.76
CA GLY A 114 -7.27 4.12 22.08
C GLY A 114 -8.06 2.81 22.08
N VAL A 115 -8.22 2.17 20.91
CA VAL A 115 -8.97 0.91 20.75
C VAL A 115 -8.08 -0.29 21.09
N LEU A 116 -6.78 -0.20 20.78
CA LEU A 116 -5.76 -1.13 21.25
C LEU A 116 -5.03 -0.53 22.46
N LYS A 117 -5.00 -1.26 23.57
CA LYS A 117 -4.06 -0.99 24.67
C LYS A 117 -2.79 -1.76 24.36
N VAL A 118 -1.64 -1.07 24.29
CA VAL A 118 -0.34 -1.74 24.24
C VAL A 118 -0.20 -2.51 25.54
N GLN A 119 -0.31 -3.84 25.47
CA GLN A 119 0.07 -4.68 26.59
C GLN A 119 1.59 -4.57 26.66
N ALA A 120 2.11 -3.86 27.65
CA ALA A 120 3.53 -3.93 27.96
C ALA A 120 3.84 -5.41 28.19
N ALA A 121 4.68 -5.99 27.33
CA ALA A 121 5.23 -7.29 27.60
C ALA A 121 6.07 -7.16 28.88
N GLU A 122 5.65 -7.86 29.94
CA GLU A 122 6.49 -8.14 31.12
C GLU A 122 7.57 -9.16 30.76
#